data_AF-A0A399PVA8-F1
#
_entry.id   AF-A0A399PVA8-F1
#
_cell.length_a   1.000
_cell.length_b   1.000
_cell.length_c   1.000
_cell.angle_alpha   90.00
_cell.angle_beta   90.00
_cell.angle_gamma   90.00
#
_symmetry.space_group_name_H-M   'P 1'
#
loop_
_entity.id
_entity.type
_entity.pdbx_description
1 polymer ?
#
loop_
_entity_poly.entity_id
_entity_poly.type
_entity_poly.pdbx_seq_one_letter_code
_entity_poly.pdbx_strand_id
1 'polypeptide(L)' 'ALLVALVDAVRASGAPAVSLSVEGGNDRARALYESLGFVAVGREGGSDVLLLRW' A
#
# COMPACT_ATOMS: atom_id res chain seq x y z
N ALA A 1 -5.97 -4.50 11.40
CA ALA A 1 -5.56 -3.73 12.61
C ALA A 1 -4.12 -3.22 12.52
N LEU A 2 -3.11 -4.07 12.29
CA LEU A 2 -1.69 -3.63 12.24
C LEU A 2 -1.36 -2.65 11.11
N LEU A 3 -1.78 -2.92 9.86
CA LEU A 3 -1.45 -2.06 8.72
C LEU A 3 -2.02 -0.64 8.87
N VAL A 4 -3.23 -0.52 9.43
CA VAL A 4 -3.84 0.80 9.71
C VAL A 4 -3.01 1.56 10.75
N ALA A 5 -2.62 0.90 11.85
CA ALA A 5 -1.77 1.53 12.86
C ALA A 5 -0.40 1.96 12.31
N LEU A 6 0.18 1.20 11.37
CA LEU A 6 1.40 1.60 10.67
C LEU A 6 1.17 2.84 9.82
N VAL A 7 0.09 2.89 9.04
CA VAL A 7 -0.26 4.06 8.21
C VAL A 7 -0.43 5.30 9.09
N ASP A 8 -1.13 5.18 10.22
CA ASP A 8 -1.31 6.28 11.18
C ASP A 8 0.03 6.76 11.73
N ALA A 9 0.94 5.86 12.08
CA ALA A 9 2.27 6.20 12.56
C ALA A 9 3.13 6.92 11.49
N VAL A 10 3.08 6.46 10.24
CA VAL A 10 3.81 7.11 9.12
C VAL A 10 3.20 8.47 8.80
N ARG A 11 1.87 8.61 8.90
CA ARG A 11 1.21 9.91 8.74
C ARG A 11 1.63 10.88 9.84
N ALA A 12 1.68 10.41 11.08
CA ALA A 12 2.13 11.21 12.23
C ALA A 12 3.61 11.61 12.16
N SER A 13 4.44 10.86 11.43
CA SER A 13 5.86 11.23 11.21
C SER A 13 6.05 12.36 10.19
N GLY A 14 4.98 12.79 9.51
CA GLY A 14 5.04 13.85 8.49
C GLY A 14 5.52 13.39 7.12
N ALA A 15 5.61 12.08 6.89
CA ALA A 15 5.83 11.58 5.54
C ALA A 15 4.65 12.01 4.61
N PRO A 16 4.83 12.00 3.28
CA PRO A 16 3.74 12.35 2.37
C PRO A 16 2.89 11.14 1.93
N ALA A 17 3.41 9.93 2.07
CA ALA A 17 2.77 8.72 1.55
C ALA A 17 3.39 7.43 2.14
N VAL A 18 2.72 6.29 1.89
CA VAL A 18 3.24 4.93 2.04
C VAL A 18 3.19 4.23 0.69
N SER A 19 4.30 3.63 0.27
CA SER A 19 4.32 2.70 -0.88
C SER A 19 4.59 1.27 -0.42
N LEU A 20 4.04 0.31 -1.16
CA LEU A 20 4.31 -1.11 -0.97
C LEU A 20 4.23 -1.86 -2.31
N SER A 21 4.85 -3.03 -2.37
CA SER A 21 4.77 -3.93 -3.52
C SER A 21 3.96 -5.17 -3.18
N VAL A 22 3.14 -5.64 -4.13
CA VAL A 22 2.37 -6.88 -4.01
C VAL A 22 2.65 -7.79 -5.19
N GLU A 23 3.13 -9.00 -4.91
CA GLU A 23 3.45 -9.99 -5.94
C GLU A 23 2.19 -10.46 -6.68
N GLY A 24 2.33 -10.70 -7.99
CA GLY A 24 1.28 -11.27 -8.82
C GLY A 24 0.75 -12.60 -8.24
N GLY A 25 -0.57 -12.76 -8.24
CA GLY A 25 -1.24 -13.92 -7.66
C GLY A 25 -1.56 -13.78 -6.16
N ASN A 26 -1.13 -12.69 -5.50
CA ASN A 26 -1.55 -12.37 -4.15
C ASN A 26 -2.80 -11.46 -4.13
N ASP A 27 -3.85 -11.90 -4.82
CA ASP A 27 -5.04 -11.09 -5.09
C ASP A 27 -5.77 -10.67 -3.81
N ARG A 28 -5.73 -11.50 -2.77
CA ARG A 28 -6.32 -11.16 -1.45
C ARG A 28 -5.60 -10.01 -0.77
N ALA A 29 -4.26 -10.00 -0.82
CA ALA A 29 -3.49 -8.89 -0.26
C ALA A 29 -3.73 -7.62 -1.07
N ARG A 30 -3.74 -7.73 -2.41
CA ARG A 30 -4.04 -6.62 -3.30
C ARG A 30 -5.41 -6.00 -2.99
N ALA A 31 -6.46 -6.82 -2.92
CA ALA A 31 -7.81 -6.35 -2.60
C ALA A 31 -7.89 -5.68 -1.22
N LEU A 32 -7.17 -6.21 -0.22
CA LEU A 32 -7.08 -5.58 1.10
C LEU A 32 -6.45 -4.18 1.01
N TYR A 33 -5.34 -4.03 0.30
CA TYR A 33 -4.68 -2.73 0.16
C TYR A 33 -5.53 -1.73 -0.62
N GLU A 34 -6.15 -2.16 -1.71
CA GLU A 34 -7.09 -1.35 -2.49
C GLU A 34 -8.28 -0.89 -1.62
N SER A 35 -8.81 -1.75 -0.75
CA SER A 35 -9.88 -1.38 0.20
C SER A 35 -9.47 -0.33 1.24
N LEU A 36 -8.17 -0.19 1.50
CA LEU A 36 -7.59 0.82 2.39
C LEU A 36 -7.21 2.11 1.63
N GLY A 37 -7.49 2.20 0.33
CA GLY A 37 -7.23 3.38 -0.50
C GLY A 37 -5.87 3.39 -1.20
N PHE A 38 -5.10 2.30 -1.14
CA PHE A 38 -3.90 2.18 -1.95
C PHE A 38 -4.27 2.09 -3.44
N VAL A 39 -3.53 2.80 -4.29
CA VAL A 39 -3.72 2.78 -5.75
C VAL A 39 -2.47 2.27 -6.44
N ALA A 40 -2.64 1.48 -7.50
CA ALA A 40 -1.51 1.01 -8.32
C ALA A 40 -0.88 2.20 -9.07
N VAL A 41 0.44 2.34 -8.94
CA VAL A 41 1.22 3.41 -9.58
C VAL A 41 2.30 2.89 -10.54
N GLY A 42 2.51 1.57 -10.57
CA GLY A 42 3.47 0.96 -11.46
C GLY A 42 3.59 -0.53 -11.21
N ARG A 43 4.52 -1.15 -11.93
CA ARG A 43 4.89 -2.55 -11.77
C ARG A 43 6.39 -2.67 -11.80
N GLU A 44 6.94 -3.44 -10.87
CA GLU A 44 8.36 -3.74 -10.80
C GLU A 44 8.54 -5.26 -10.71
N GLY A 45 9.09 -5.85 -11.77
CA GLY A 45 9.14 -7.30 -11.93
C GLY A 45 7.75 -7.95 -11.92
N GLY A 46 7.58 -8.97 -11.07
CA GLY A 46 6.32 -9.69 -10.88
C GLY A 46 5.27 -8.95 -10.03
N SER A 47 5.67 -7.86 -9.36
CA SER A 47 4.88 -7.17 -8.35
C SER A 47 4.25 -5.86 -8.84
N ASP A 48 3.02 -5.59 -8.43
CA ASP A 48 2.40 -4.26 -8.54
C ASP A 48 2.89 -3.35 -7.41
N VAL A 49 3.22 -2.10 -7.73
CA VAL A 49 3.58 -1.07 -6.75
C VAL A 49 2.34 -0.24 -6.44
N LEU A 50 1.94 -0.21 -5.18
CA LEU A 50 0.79 0.53 -4.70
C LEU A 50 1.21 1.72 -3.82
N LEU A 51 0.44 2.80 -3.88
CA LEU A 51 0.69 4.04 -3.14
C LEU A 51 -0.56 4.47 -2.38
N LEU A 52 -0.40 4.78 -1.10
CA LEU A 52 -1.37 5.51 -0.30
C LEU A 52 -0.81 6.88 0.03
N ARG A 53 -1.49 7.92 -0.43
CA ARG A 53 -1.15 9.34 -0.22
C ARG A 53 -2.30 10.02 0.52
N TRP A 54 -1.98 10.99 1.38
CA TRP A 54 -2.95 11.77 2.16
C TRP A 54 -2.93 13.25 1.79
#